data_AF-A0A525JFN1-F1
#
_entry.id   AF-A0A525JFN1-F1
#
_cell.length_a   1.000
_cell.length_b   1.000
_cell.length_c   1.000
_cell.angle_alpha   90.00
_cell.angle_beta   90.00
_cell.angle_gamma   90.00
#
_symmetry.space_group_name_H-M   'P 1'
#
loop_
_entity.id
_entity.type
_entity.pdbx_description
1 polymer ?
#
loop_
_entity_poly.entity_id
_entity_poly.type
_entity_poly.pdbx_seq_one_letter_code
_entity_poly.pdbx_strand_id
1 'polypeptide(L)'
;MRLPPPRIDLRGFTAVKLGVRRFSLADPYYFILAMRWSTFLAVVLAIFLAINLVFAALYWAVPGSVANARDRAFGDAFFFSIETLATVGYGVMTPTTLYGHIVASTEIFVGMFLTALTTGAFFARFARPSARMVFSETAVVAPYAGGQALMMRVASRRLQGISEARARLNYYRNEPYGEGRFRRFDELKLVRVSIPVLTLSWTVIHVIDEDSPLFGMTDERMAAEQPAIMLSISGFDEAISSPVNDRQTYRRENIRFGHVFVDVLRDLPDGMVELDLTHIHDTRPVTVLKEVRDLEIQESVVKAS
;
A
#
# COMPACT_ATOMS: atom_id res chain seq x y z
N MET A 1 -21.01 -4.08 -23.33
CA MET A 1 -20.77 -2.94 -22.42
C MET A 1 -19.28 -2.88 -22.11
N ARG A 2 -18.51 -1.91 -22.66
CA ARG A 2 -17.06 -1.80 -22.40
C ARG A 2 -16.88 -1.21 -21.00
N LEU A 3 -16.34 -1.99 -20.06
CA LEU A 3 -15.98 -1.46 -18.73
C LEU A 3 -15.04 -0.27 -18.90
N PRO A 4 -15.20 0.80 -18.11
CA PRO A 4 -14.30 1.94 -18.17
C PRO A 4 -12.85 1.49 -17.93
N PRO A 5 -11.87 2.06 -18.65
CA PRO A 5 -10.48 1.65 -18.52
C PRO A 5 -9.98 1.83 -17.06
N PRO A 6 -9.05 0.99 -16.59
CA PRO A 6 -8.48 1.12 -15.24
C PRO A 6 -7.90 2.52 -15.02
N ARG A 7 -8.36 3.18 -13.96
CA ARG A 7 -7.77 4.41 -13.44
C ARG A 7 -6.70 4.02 -12.42
N ILE A 8 -5.50 4.56 -12.59
CA ILE A 8 -4.41 4.43 -11.63
C ILE A 8 -4.36 5.76 -10.89
N ASP A 9 -4.55 5.75 -9.57
CA ASP A 9 -4.32 6.90 -8.72
C ASP A 9 -2.95 6.74 -8.05
N LEU A 10 -2.00 7.60 -8.44
CA LEU A 10 -0.66 7.67 -7.86
C LEU A 10 -0.58 8.76 -6.77
N ARG A 11 -1.62 8.84 -5.91
CA ARG A 11 -1.76 9.84 -4.83
C ARG A 11 -1.48 11.25 -5.33
N GLY A 12 -2.30 11.73 -6.26
CA GLY A 12 -2.10 13.02 -6.93
C GLY A 12 -1.70 12.91 -8.40
N PHE A 13 -1.79 11.73 -9.02
CA PHE A 13 -1.77 11.63 -10.48
C PHE A 13 -2.71 10.52 -10.95
N THR A 14 -3.75 10.89 -11.71
CA THR A 14 -4.68 9.93 -12.29
C THR A 14 -4.28 9.61 -13.72
N ALA A 15 -3.93 8.35 -13.98
CA ALA A 15 -3.69 7.84 -15.33
C ALA A 15 -4.81 6.89 -15.75
N VAL A 16 -5.09 6.85 -17.03
CA VAL A 16 -5.95 5.82 -17.63
C VAL A 16 -5.06 4.87 -18.42
N LYS A 17 -5.04 3.58 -18.05
CA LYS A 17 -4.27 2.57 -18.78
C LYS A 17 -5.16 1.89 -19.81
N LEU A 18 -4.88 2.12 -21.10
CA LEU A 18 -5.53 1.42 -22.21
C LEU A 18 -4.78 0.12 -22.53
N GLY A 19 -5.48 -0.90 -23.05
CA GLY A 19 -4.89 -2.18 -23.45
C GLY A 19 -4.60 -3.18 -22.32
N VAL A 20 -4.92 -2.84 -21.07
CA VAL A 20 -4.74 -3.74 -19.93
C VAL A 20 -6.08 -4.19 -19.37
N ARG A 21 -6.27 -5.52 -19.26
CA ARG A 21 -7.42 -6.09 -18.57
C ARG A 21 -7.26 -5.90 -17.06
N ARG A 22 -8.30 -5.35 -16.40
CA ARG A 22 -8.34 -5.16 -14.93
C ARG A 22 -8.14 -6.46 -14.16
N PHE A 23 -8.61 -7.55 -14.74
CA PHE A 23 -8.51 -8.90 -14.18
C PHE A 23 -8.03 -9.82 -15.29
N SER A 24 -6.88 -10.47 -15.05
CA SER A 24 -6.36 -11.52 -15.91
C SER A 24 -6.39 -12.82 -15.12
N LEU A 25 -7.06 -13.85 -15.66
CA LEU A 25 -6.98 -15.20 -15.11
C LEU A 25 -5.55 -15.77 -15.21
N ALA A 26 -4.68 -15.14 -16.01
CA ALA A 26 -3.27 -15.50 -16.13
C ALA A 26 -2.41 -14.99 -14.95
N ASP A 27 -2.98 -14.20 -14.02
CA ASP A 27 -2.28 -13.75 -12.80
C ASP A 27 -3.18 -13.94 -11.56
N PRO A 28 -3.40 -15.20 -11.13
CA PRO A 28 -4.25 -15.50 -9.98
C PRO A 28 -3.66 -14.96 -8.68
N TYR A 29 -2.33 -14.85 -8.58
CA TYR A 29 -1.64 -14.31 -7.41
C TYR A 29 -1.99 -12.83 -7.20
N TYR A 30 -1.87 -12.00 -8.23
CA TYR A 30 -2.25 -10.59 -8.15
C TYR A 30 -3.74 -10.42 -7.85
N PHE A 31 -4.60 -11.24 -8.46
CA PHE A 31 -6.04 -11.19 -8.21
C PHE A 31 -6.37 -11.44 -6.73
N ILE A 32 -5.77 -12.50 -6.15
CA ILE A 32 -5.92 -12.81 -4.72
C ILE A 32 -5.44 -11.65 -3.87
N LEU A 33 -4.30 -11.01 -4.17
CA LEU A 33 -3.78 -9.91 -3.35
C LEU A 33 -4.57 -8.60 -3.49
N ALA A 34 -5.09 -8.30 -4.67
CA ALA A 34 -5.78 -7.04 -4.96
C ALA A 34 -7.20 -6.95 -4.37
N MET A 35 -7.81 -8.09 -4.02
CA MET A 35 -9.17 -8.13 -3.46
C MET A 35 -9.27 -7.45 -2.08
N ARG A 36 -10.43 -6.84 -1.83
CA ARG A 36 -10.87 -6.50 -0.47
C ARG A 36 -11.06 -7.79 0.33
N TRP A 37 -10.82 -7.74 1.65
CA TRP A 37 -10.93 -8.90 2.53
C TRP A 37 -12.30 -9.58 2.47
N SER A 38 -13.40 -8.81 2.45
CA SER A 38 -14.76 -9.37 2.33
C SER A 38 -14.98 -10.10 1.01
N THR A 39 -14.51 -9.54 -0.11
CA THR A 39 -14.59 -10.18 -1.42
C THR A 39 -13.77 -11.46 -1.47
N PHE A 40 -12.56 -11.46 -0.89
CA PHE A 40 -11.72 -12.65 -0.80
C PHE A 40 -12.42 -13.78 -0.03
N LEU A 41 -12.95 -13.48 1.16
CA LEU A 41 -13.70 -14.46 1.97
C LEU A 41 -14.94 -14.99 1.23
N ALA A 42 -15.68 -14.11 0.55
CA ALA A 42 -16.85 -14.51 -0.24
C ALA A 42 -16.46 -15.43 -1.41
N VAL A 43 -15.33 -15.18 -2.08
CA VAL A 43 -14.83 -16.02 -3.17
C VAL A 43 -14.41 -17.40 -2.65
N VAL A 44 -13.67 -17.46 -1.53
CA VAL A 44 -13.29 -18.73 -0.90
C VAL A 44 -14.52 -19.54 -0.51
N LEU A 45 -15.51 -18.89 0.13
CA LEU A 45 -16.78 -19.52 0.48
C LEU A 45 -17.55 -20.01 -0.76
N ALA A 46 -17.60 -19.20 -1.82
CA ALA A 46 -18.29 -19.58 -3.05
C ALA A 46 -17.64 -20.79 -3.73
N ILE A 47 -16.29 -20.85 -3.77
CA ILE A 47 -15.55 -22.01 -4.29
C ILE A 47 -15.84 -23.26 -3.45
N PHE A 48 -15.78 -23.12 -2.11
CA PHE A 48 -16.11 -24.20 -1.19
C PHE A 48 -17.52 -24.74 -1.44
N LEU A 49 -18.53 -23.87 -1.49
CA LEU A 49 -19.92 -24.28 -1.74
C LEU A 49 -20.11 -24.90 -3.13
N ALA A 50 -19.45 -24.35 -4.16
CA ALA A 50 -19.54 -24.87 -5.52
C ALA A 50 -18.97 -26.30 -5.64
N ILE A 51 -17.81 -26.56 -5.01
CA ILE A 51 -17.22 -27.90 -4.97
C ILE A 51 -18.16 -28.88 -4.26
N ASN A 52 -18.70 -28.49 -3.10
CA ASN A 52 -19.64 -29.33 -2.35
C ASN A 52 -20.92 -29.62 -3.16
N LEU A 53 -21.45 -28.64 -3.89
CA LEU A 53 -22.61 -28.87 -4.76
C LEU A 53 -22.33 -29.89 -5.87
N VAL A 54 -21.12 -29.88 -6.43
CA VAL A 54 -20.71 -30.87 -7.44
C VAL A 54 -20.62 -32.27 -6.83
N PHE A 55 -19.95 -32.43 -5.69
CA PHE A 55 -19.83 -33.73 -5.03
C PHE A 55 -21.17 -34.24 -4.49
N ALA A 56 -22.00 -33.36 -3.93
CA ALA A 56 -23.38 -33.69 -3.57
C ALA A 56 -24.17 -34.25 -4.76
N ALA A 57 -24.02 -33.65 -5.95
CA ALA A 57 -24.66 -34.15 -7.17
C ALA A 57 -24.12 -35.52 -7.59
N LEU A 58 -22.81 -35.79 -7.42
CA LEU A 58 -22.21 -37.10 -7.67
C LEU A 58 -22.76 -38.17 -6.72
N TYR A 59 -22.83 -37.89 -5.42
CA TYR A 59 -23.45 -38.81 -4.45
C TYR A 59 -24.93 -39.05 -4.75
N TRP A 60 -25.67 -37.99 -5.08
CA TRP A 60 -27.09 -38.07 -5.38
C TRP A 60 -27.39 -38.82 -6.68
N ALA A 61 -26.46 -38.84 -7.63
CA ALA A 61 -26.62 -39.54 -8.91
C ALA A 61 -26.75 -41.07 -8.75
N VAL A 62 -26.15 -41.65 -7.70
CA VAL A 62 -26.22 -43.08 -7.41
C VAL A 62 -26.90 -43.30 -6.05
N PRO A 63 -28.21 -43.64 -6.02
CA PRO A 63 -28.93 -43.92 -4.79
C PRO A 63 -28.27 -45.04 -3.98
N GLY A 64 -28.28 -44.90 -2.66
CA GLY A 64 -27.65 -45.85 -1.74
C GLY A 64 -26.13 -45.76 -1.66
N SER A 65 -25.50 -44.75 -2.29
CA SER A 65 -24.05 -44.54 -2.21
C SER A 65 -23.56 -44.03 -0.85
N VAL A 66 -24.45 -43.40 -0.07
CA VAL A 66 -24.21 -42.85 1.27
C VAL A 66 -25.18 -43.50 2.26
N ALA A 67 -24.65 -44.15 3.31
CA ALA A 67 -25.44 -44.68 4.43
C ALA A 67 -26.08 -43.55 5.23
N ASN A 68 -27.25 -43.85 5.81
CA ASN A 68 -28.00 -42.96 6.71
C ASN A 68 -28.42 -41.60 6.11
N ALA A 69 -28.21 -41.39 4.81
CA ALA A 69 -28.84 -40.30 4.06
C ALA A 69 -30.30 -40.67 3.73
N ARG A 70 -31.21 -39.71 3.87
CA ARG A 70 -32.62 -39.93 3.50
C ARG A 70 -32.72 -40.18 2.00
N ASP A 71 -33.67 -41.04 1.63
CA ASP A 71 -33.78 -41.51 0.26
C ASP A 71 -34.03 -40.36 -0.72
N ARG A 72 -33.16 -40.23 -1.72
CA ARG A 72 -33.13 -39.14 -2.72
C ARG A 72 -33.06 -37.70 -2.15
N ALA A 73 -32.64 -37.50 -0.90
CA ALA A 73 -32.50 -36.18 -0.31
C ALA A 73 -31.16 -35.51 -0.69
N PHE A 74 -31.18 -34.55 -1.63
CA PHE A 74 -29.97 -33.82 -2.05
C PHE A 74 -29.28 -33.06 -0.90
N GLY A 75 -30.07 -32.53 0.04
CA GLY A 75 -29.53 -31.83 1.21
C GLY A 75 -28.61 -32.70 2.07
N ASP A 76 -28.94 -33.98 2.24
CA ASP A 76 -28.12 -34.91 3.04
C ASP A 76 -26.81 -35.23 2.31
N ALA A 77 -26.86 -35.44 0.99
CA ALA A 77 -25.66 -35.59 0.17
C ALA A 77 -24.77 -34.33 0.19
N PHE A 78 -25.37 -33.14 0.26
CA PHE A 78 -24.64 -31.88 0.38
C PHE A 78 -23.96 -31.71 1.74
N PHE A 79 -24.64 -32.04 2.84
CA PHE A 79 -24.01 -32.01 4.16
C PHE A 79 -22.94 -33.09 4.32
N PHE A 80 -23.16 -34.28 3.76
CA PHE A 80 -22.15 -35.34 3.69
C PHE A 80 -20.89 -34.90 2.91
N SER A 81 -21.08 -34.21 1.79
CA SER A 81 -19.99 -33.60 1.03
C SER A 81 -19.25 -32.54 1.87
N ILE A 82 -19.96 -31.65 2.59
CA ILE A 82 -19.35 -30.66 3.49
C ILE A 82 -18.47 -31.31 4.55
N GLU A 83 -18.98 -32.31 5.27
CA GLU A 83 -18.22 -32.98 6.33
C GLU A 83 -17.04 -33.80 5.77
N THR A 84 -17.14 -34.30 4.54
CA THR A 84 -16.08 -35.05 3.85
C THR A 84 -14.98 -34.11 3.33
N LEU A 85 -15.34 -33.07 2.57
CA LEU A 85 -14.41 -32.10 2.00
C LEU A 85 -13.66 -31.31 3.08
N ALA A 86 -14.35 -30.93 4.16
CA ALA A 86 -13.74 -30.24 5.30
C ALA A 86 -12.99 -31.18 6.25
N THR A 87 -12.96 -32.49 5.97
CA THR A 87 -12.32 -33.52 6.79
C THR A 87 -12.85 -33.59 8.23
N VAL A 88 -14.11 -33.21 8.45
CA VAL A 88 -14.78 -33.28 9.75
C VAL A 88 -15.23 -34.71 10.03
N GLY A 89 -15.91 -35.34 9.06
CA GLY A 89 -16.34 -36.74 9.12
C GLY A 89 -17.04 -37.13 10.42
N TYR A 90 -18.22 -36.55 10.71
CA TYR A 90 -18.98 -36.86 11.93
C TYR A 90 -19.29 -38.36 12.10
N GLY A 91 -19.30 -39.12 11.00
CA GLY A 91 -19.43 -40.58 11.00
C GLY A 91 -20.87 -41.09 11.04
N VAL A 92 -21.86 -40.18 11.06
CA VAL A 92 -23.28 -40.53 10.95
C VAL A 92 -23.60 -40.96 9.52
N MET A 93 -23.09 -40.25 8.52
CA MET A 93 -23.17 -40.63 7.11
C MET A 93 -21.82 -41.17 6.65
N THR A 94 -21.84 -42.26 5.89
CA THR A 94 -20.61 -42.91 5.39
C THR A 94 -20.80 -43.44 3.98
N PRO A 95 -19.74 -43.49 3.15
CA PRO A 95 -19.83 -44.14 1.84
C PRO A 95 -20.00 -45.65 2.04
N THR A 96 -20.91 -46.28 1.29
CA THR A 96 -21.27 -47.71 1.44
C THR A 96 -20.96 -48.54 0.21
N THR A 97 -20.92 -47.91 -0.96
CA THR A 97 -20.70 -48.57 -2.25
C THR A 97 -19.28 -48.29 -2.73
N LEU A 98 -18.74 -49.15 -3.61
CA LEU A 98 -17.45 -48.88 -4.27
C LEU A 98 -17.46 -47.50 -4.95
N TYR A 99 -18.56 -47.15 -5.61
CA TYR A 99 -18.76 -45.82 -6.20
C TYR A 99 -18.65 -44.70 -5.15
N GLY A 100 -19.40 -44.81 -4.04
CA GLY A 100 -19.36 -43.82 -2.96
C GLY A 100 -17.97 -43.66 -2.36
N HIS A 101 -17.22 -44.75 -2.17
CA HIS A 101 -15.83 -44.70 -1.70
C HIS A 101 -14.88 -44.03 -2.68
N ILE A 102 -15.04 -44.26 -4.00
CA ILE A 102 -14.23 -43.59 -5.03
C ILE A 102 -14.51 -42.08 -5.05
N VAL A 103 -15.79 -41.69 -5.00
CA VAL A 103 -16.19 -40.28 -4.95
C VAL A 103 -15.66 -39.62 -3.67
N ALA A 104 -15.83 -40.25 -2.51
CA ALA A 104 -15.33 -39.73 -1.23
C ALA A 104 -13.80 -39.61 -1.19
N SER A 105 -13.08 -40.61 -1.71
CA SER A 105 -11.61 -40.55 -1.77
C SER A 105 -11.14 -39.42 -2.68
N THR A 106 -11.83 -39.20 -3.80
CA THR A 106 -11.56 -38.08 -4.71
C THR A 106 -11.87 -36.74 -4.05
N GLU A 107 -13.00 -36.64 -3.33
CA GLU A 107 -13.40 -35.44 -2.59
C GLU A 107 -12.39 -35.08 -1.51
N ILE A 108 -11.96 -36.05 -0.70
CA ILE A 108 -10.93 -35.86 0.33
C ILE A 108 -9.64 -35.32 -0.30
N PHE A 109 -9.21 -35.89 -1.43
CA PHE A 109 -8.05 -35.39 -2.17
C PHE A 109 -8.22 -33.93 -2.61
N VAL A 110 -9.36 -33.58 -3.21
CA VAL A 110 -9.67 -32.20 -3.59
C VAL A 110 -9.71 -31.27 -2.37
N GLY A 111 -10.29 -31.71 -1.25
CA GLY A 111 -10.37 -30.97 0.01
C GLY A 111 -9.00 -30.64 0.60
N MET A 112 -8.06 -31.59 0.56
CA MET A 112 -6.67 -31.34 0.96
C MET A 112 -6.02 -30.24 0.12
N PHE A 113 -6.17 -30.30 -1.21
CA PHE A 113 -5.65 -29.25 -2.10
C PHE A 113 -6.30 -27.90 -1.86
N LEU A 114 -7.63 -27.86 -1.70
CA LEU A 114 -8.37 -26.64 -1.40
C LEU A 114 -7.88 -25.99 -0.10
N THR A 115 -7.68 -26.79 0.95
CA THR A 115 -7.19 -26.34 2.25
C THR A 115 -5.78 -25.77 2.14
N ALA A 116 -4.87 -26.48 1.46
CA ALA A 116 -3.49 -26.01 1.25
C ALA A 116 -3.43 -24.69 0.46
N LEU A 117 -4.18 -24.59 -0.65
CA LEU A 117 -4.23 -23.39 -1.49
C LEU A 117 -4.84 -22.20 -0.76
N THR A 118 -5.94 -22.43 -0.04
CA THR A 118 -6.61 -21.38 0.75
C THR A 118 -5.68 -20.87 1.85
N THR A 119 -5.01 -21.76 2.58
CA THR A 119 -4.04 -21.39 3.62
C THR A 119 -2.89 -20.58 3.04
N GLY A 120 -2.32 -21.00 1.91
CA GLY A 120 -1.27 -20.25 1.22
C GLY A 120 -1.73 -18.87 0.77
N ALA A 121 -2.97 -18.75 0.27
CA ALA A 121 -3.56 -17.47 -0.12
C ALA A 121 -3.76 -16.53 1.08
N PHE A 122 -4.23 -17.04 2.22
CA PHE A 122 -4.32 -16.27 3.47
C PHE A 122 -2.95 -15.77 3.90
N PHE A 123 -1.94 -16.65 3.94
CA PHE A 123 -0.59 -16.28 4.31
C PHE A 123 -0.02 -15.19 3.38
N ALA A 124 -0.15 -15.35 2.06
CA ALA A 124 0.31 -14.36 1.08
C ALA A 124 -0.36 -12.99 1.28
N ARG A 125 -1.66 -12.96 1.65
CA ARG A 125 -2.38 -11.71 1.94
C ARG A 125 -1.93 -11.07 3.26
N PHE A 126 -1.67 -11.84 4.31
CA PHE A 126 -1.18 -11.33 5.59
C PHE A 126 0.27 -10.88 5.56
N ALA A 127 1.11 -11.60 4.80
CA ALA A 127 2.52 -11.30 4.65
C ALA A 127 2.79 -10.03 3.83
N ARG A 128 1.76 -9.37 3.28
CA ARG A 128 1.94 -8.16 2.48
C ARG A 128 2.39 -7.00 3.37
N PRO A 129 3.63 -6.52 3.24
CA PRO A 129 4.12 -5.42 4.05
C PRO A 129 3.34 -4.15 3.71
N SER A 130 2.92 -3.43 4.75
CA SER A 130 2.31 -2.10 4.62
C SER A 130 3.18 -1.11 5.36
N ALA A 131 3.85 -0.27 4.58
CA ALA A 131 4.50 0.94 5.05
C ALA A 131 3.40 1.84 5.65
N ARG A 132 3.21 1.82 6.97
CA ARG A 132 2.26 2.72 7.64
C ARG A 132 2.96 4.04 7.95
N MET A 133 3.33 4.76 6.91
CA MET A 133 3.92 6.10 7.00
C MET A 133 2.81 7.15 6.80
N VAL A 134 2.97 8.34 7.41
CA VAL A 134 2.15 9.53 7.12
C VAL A 134 3.05 10.58 6.52
N PHE A 135 2.65 11.13 5.39
CA PHE A 135 3.30 12.25 4.77
C PHE A 135 2.52 13.53 5.06
N SER A 136 3.18 14.67 5.15
CA SER A 136 2.51 15.97 5.09
C SER A 136 1.64 16.05 3.82
N GLU A 137 0.45 16.65 3.89
CA GLU A 137 -0.39 16.82 2.68
C GLU A 137 0.16 17.91 1.76
N THR A 138 0.93 18.84 2.33
CA THR A 138 1.57 19.95 1.63
C THR A 138 3.07 19.89 1.75
N ALA A 139 3.77 20.33 0.71
CA ALA A 139 5.16 20.70 0.78
C ALA A 139 5.25 22.21 1.04
N VAL A 140 6.30 22.66 1.72
CA VAL A 140 6.51 24.09 2.00
C VAL A 140 7.82 24.56 1.38
N VAL A 141 7.84 25.81 0.91
CA VAL A 141 9.07 26.48 0.48
C VAL A 141 9.33 27.64 1.43
N ALA A 142 10.43 27.53 2.17
CA ALA A 142 10.82 28.46 3.23
C ALA A 142 12.30 28.83 3.15
N PRO A 143 12.72 29.94 3.80
CA PRO A 143 14.13 30.23 4.00
C PRO A 143 14.86 29.07 4.68
N TYR A 144 16.07 28.75 4.25
CA TYR A 144 16.92 27.72 4.85
C TYR A 144 18.37 27.97 4.45
N ALA A 145 19.30 27.96 5.41
CA ALA A 145 20.74 28.13 5.17
C ALA A 145 21.09 29.34 4.26
N GLY A 146 20.48 30.50 4.51
CA GLY A 146 20.67 31.71 3.71
C GLY A 146 20.03 31.72 2.31
N GLY A 147 19.38 30.62 1.90
CA GLY A 147 18.64 30.49 0.64
C GLY A 147 17.18 30.07 0.87
N GLN A 148 16.60 29.38 -0.11
CA GLN A 148 15.29 28.73 0.02
C GLN A 148 15.43 27.21 -0.04
N ALA A 149 14.55 26.50 0.65
CA ALA A 149 14.45 25.06 0.55
C ALA A 149 13.00 24.61 0.44
N LEU A 150 12.81 23.55 -0.34
CA LEU A 150 11.59 22.76 -0.36
C LEU A 150 11.64 21.72 0.77
N MET A 151 10.61 21.67 1.59
CA MET A 151 10.53 20.79 2.74
C MET A 151 9.23 19.99 2.72
N MET A 152 9.31 18.71 3.10
CA MET A 152 8.15 17.85 3.35
C MET A 152 8.39 17.00 4.59
N ARG A 153 7.33 16.57 5.26
CA ARG A 153 7.44 15.69 6.42
C ARG A 153 6.95 14.28 6.13
N VAL A 154 7.61 13.33 6.76
CA VAL A 154 7.14 11.95 6.88
C VAL A 154 7.26 11.52 8.33
N ALA A 155 6.31 10.75 8.83
CA ALA A 155 6.38 10.12 10.14
C ALA A 155 5.94 8.65 10.08
N SER A 156 6.41 7.85 11.02
CA SER A 156 5.90 6.49 11.22
C SER A 156 4.57 6.53 11.98
N ARG A 157 3.59 5.70 11.58
CA ARG A 157 2.41 5.40 12.42
C ARG A 157 2.61 4.19 13.32
N ARG A 158 3.74 3.49 13.19
CA ARG A 158 4.05 2.32 13.99
C ARG A 158 4.91 2.73 15.18
N LEU A 159 4.73 2.02 16.28
CA LEU A 159 5.55 2.19 17.48
C LEU A 159 6.98 1.71 17.23
N GLN A 160 7.16 0.63 16.46
CA GLN A 160 8.47 0.24 15.95
C GLN A 160 8.83 1.12 14.75
N GLY A 161 10.09 1.56 14.71
CA GLY A 161 10.59 2.41 13.64
C GLY A 161 10.78 1.67 12.32
N ILE A 162 11.02 2.44 11.27
CA ILE A 162 11.50 1.92 9.98
C ILE A 162 13.01 2.12 9.95
N SER A 163 13.77 1.03 9.93
CA SER A 163 15.23 1.08 9.86
C SER A 163 15.71 1.35 8.44
N GLU A 164 16.91 1.92 8.35
CA GLU A 164 17.59 2.31 7.11
C GLU A 164 16.69 3.15 6.19
N ALA A 165 15.89 4.03 6.79
CA ALA A 165 14.94 4.85 6.06
C ALA A 165 15.67 5.77 5.08
N ARG A 166 15.39 5.61 3.80
CA ARG A 166 15.99 6.35 2.68
C ARG A 166 14.92 7.13 1.92
N ALA A 167 15.19 8.40 1.68
CA ALA A 167 14.36 9.27 0.86
C ALA A 167 14.91 9.38 -0.56
N ARG A 168 14.00 9.43 -1.54
CA ARG A 168 14.25 9.89 -2.90
C ARG A 168 13.22 10.93 -3.28
N LEU A 169 13.67 12.01 -3.87
CA LEU A 169 12.82 13.10 -4.30
C LEU A 169 12.94 13.30 -5.80
N ASN A 170 11.83 13.17 -6.50
CA ASN A 170 11.81 13.26 -7.96
C ASN A 170 10.92 14.42 -8.40
N TYR A 171 11.43 15.24 -9.31
CA TYR A 171 10.72 16.29 -10.01
C TYR A 171 10.26 15.78 -11.38
N TYR A 172 8.96 15.85 -11.63
CA TYR A 172 8.32 15.45 -12.87
C TYR A 172 7.84 16.71 -13.58
N ARG A 173 8.25 16.90 -14.82
CA ARG A 173 7.73 17.99 -15.67
C ARG A 173 7.40 17.51 -17.07
N ASN A 174 6.44 18.18 -17.70
CA ASN A 174 6.18 17.98 -19.12
C ASN A 174 7.07 18.92 -19.93
N GLU A 175 7.78 18.37 -20.91
CA GLU A 175 8.54 19.11 -21.91
C GLU A 175 7.88 18.91 -23.28
N PRO A 176 7.74 19.97 -24.11
CA PRO A 176 7.27 19.82 -25.49
C PRO A 176 8.23 18.91 -26.27
N TYR A 177 7.70 17.93 -27.00
CA TYR A 177 8.50 17.04 -27.84
C TYR A 177 7.78 16.77 -29.16
N GLY A 178 8.16 17.51 -30.20
CA GLY A 178 7.44 17.51 -31.48
C GLY A 178 5.98 17.93 -31.30
N GLU A 179 5.05 17.14 -31.82
CA GLU A 179 3.59 17.32 -31.62
C GLU A 179 3.08 16.77 -30.28
N GLY A 180 3.95 16.11 -29.50
CA GLY A 180 3.61 15.44 -28.25
C GLY A 180 4.16 16.13 -27.01
N ARG A 181 4.01 15.43 -25.88
CA ARG A 181 4.60 15.81 -24.59
C ARG A 181 5.52 14.69 -24.12
N PHE A 182 6.76 15.04 -23.78
CA PHE A 182 7.69 14.16 -23.09
C PHE A 182 7.64 14.45 -21.60
N ARG A 183 7.69 13.41 -20.76
CA ARG A 183 7.82 13.58 -19.32
C ARG A 183 9.25 13.37 -18.91
N ARG A 184 9.86 14.41 -18.36
CA ARG A 184 11.20 14.36 -17.80
C ARG A 184 11.12 14.07 -16.30
N PHE A 185 12.12 13.34 -15.83
CA PHE A 185 12.29 12.90 -14.45
C PHE A 185 13.66 13.38 -14.00
N ASP A 186 13.71 14.33 -13.07
CA ASP A 186 14.96 14.81 -12.47
C ASP A 186 14.96 14.46 -10.97
N GLU A 187 16.00 13.79 -10.49
CA GLU A 187 16.16 13.54 -9.06
C GLU A 187 16.70 14.80 -8.37
N LEU A 188 16.01 15.25 -7.32
CA LEU A 188 16.38 16.44 -6.55
C LEU A 188 17.34 16.08 -5.41
N LYS A 189 18.43 16.84 -5.27
CA LYS A 189 19.46 16.63 -4.23
C LYS A 189 18.86 16.88 -2.84
N LEU A 190 18.94 15.90 -1.94
CA LEU A 190 18.49 16.05 -0.55
C LEU A 190 19.64 16.43 0.37
N VAL A 191 19.37 17.27 1.39
CA VAL A 191 20.33 17.57 2.46
C VAL A 191 20.75 16.29 3.18
N ARG A 192 19.78 15.42 3.46
CA ARG A 192 20.01 14.10 4.05
C ARG A 192 19.20 13.08 3.27
N VAL A 193 19.89 12.06 2.74
CA VAL A 193 19.28 11.03 1.88
C VAL A 193 18.75 9.85 2.70
N SER A 194 19.31 9.61 3.89
CA SER A 194 18.89 8.52 4.77
C SER A 194 19.07 8.86 6.25
N ILE A 195 18.25 8.24 7.09
CA ILE A 195 18.38 8.22 8.54
C ILE A 195 18.42 6.76 9.03
N PRO A 196 19.13 6.46 10.13
CA PRO A 196 19.22 5.08 10.63
C PRO A 196 17.86 4.48 10.99
N VAL A 197 17.00 5.26 11.64
CA VAL A 197 15.66 4.81 12.06
C VAL A 197 14.67 5.97 11.98
N LEU A 198 13.52 5.73 11.33
CA LEU A 198 12.35 6.61 11.35
C LEU A 198 11.34 6.09 12.38
N THR A 199 11.47 6.52 13.64
CA THR A 199 10.51 6.21 14.71
C THR A 199 9.51 7.35 14.92
N LEU A 200 9.99 8.59 14.86
CA LEU A 200 9.17 9.80 15.03
C LEU A 200 8.84 10.41 13.66
N SER A 201 9.17 11.69 13.47
CA SER A 201 9.04 12.42 12.22
C SER A 201 10.40 12.76 11.62
N TRP A 202 10.44 12.84 10.29
CA TRP A 202 11.59 13.32 9.52
C TRP A 202 11.13 14.39 8.53
N THR A 203 11.75 15.58 8.61
CA THR A 203 11.63 16.62 7.59
C THR A 203 12.67 16.36 6.51
N VAL A 204 12.20 16.03 5.30
CA VAL A 204 13.01 15.88 4.10
C VAL A 204 13.20 17.25 3.47
N ILE A 205 14.45 17.64 3.22
CA ILE A 205 14.82 18.99 2.78
C ILE A 205 15.61 18.91 1.46
N HIS A 206 15.16 19.68 0.46
CA HIS A 206 15.89 19.95 -0.77
C HIS A 206 16.19 21.45 -0.84
N VAL A 207 17.48 21.81 -0.88
CA VAL A 207 17.90 23.21 -1.05
C VAL A 207 17.67 23.62 -2.49
N ILE A 208 17.06 24.79 -2.69
CA ILE A 208 16.82 25.40 -4.00
C ILE A 208 17.97 26.37 -4.28
N ASP A 209 19.09 25.80 -4.74
CA ASP A 209 20.26 26.53 -5.23
C ASP A 209 20.23 26.66 -6.76
N GLU A 210 21.25 27.27 -7.37
CA GLU A 210 21.33 27.49 -8.83
C GLU A 210 21.35 26.18 -9.64
N ASP A 211 21.79 25.08 -9.03
CA ASP A 211 21.78 23.73 -9.62
C ASP A 211 20.39 23.07 -9.58
N SER A 212 19.48 23.59 -8.76
CA SER A 212 18.15 23.00 -8.59
C SER A 212 17.28 23.25 -9.83
N PRO A 213 16.59 22.22 -10.36
CA PRO A 213 15.54 22.40 -11.38
C PRO A 213 14.41 23.34 -10.96
N LEU A 214 14.25 23.57 -9.65
CA LEU A 214 13.27 24.47 -9.04
C LEU A 214 13.78 25.90 -8.90
N PHE A 215 15.05 26.18 -9.22
CA PHE A 215 15.59 27.52 -9.19
C PHE A 215 14.89 28.43 -10.18
N GLY A 216 14.56 29.65 -9.74
CA GLY A 216 13.84 30.64 -10.56
C GLY A 216 12.44 30.19 -11.00
N MET A 217 11.79 29.27 -10.28
CA MET A 217 10.45 28.81 -10.63
C MET A 217 9.42 29.93 -10.48
N THR A 218 8.73 30.28 -11.58
CA THR A 218 7.64 31.27 -11.58
C THR A 218 6.27 30.59 -11.70
N ASP A 219 5.20 31.33 -11.40
CA ASP A 219 3.83 30.82 -11.56
C ASP A 219 3.51 30.49 -13.04
N GLU A 220 4.02 31.25 -14.02
CA GLU A 220 3.83 30.93 -15.43
C GLU A 220 4.52 29.61 -15.81
N ARG A 221 5.75 29.40 -15.32
CA ARG A 221 6.50 28.16 -15.57
C ARG A 221 5.81 26.95 -14.94
N MET A 222 5.29 27.09 -13.72
CA MET A 222 4.52 26.03 -13.07
C MET A 222 3.21 25.70 -13.82
N ALA A 223 2.54 26.72 -14.39
CA ALA A 223 1.35 26.50 -15.20
C ALA A 223 1.67 25.77 -16.52
N ALA A 224 2.79 26.10 -17.17
CA ALA A 224 3.22 25.49 -18.42
C ALA A 224 3.74 24.05 -18.25
N GLU A 225 4.64 23.83 -17.29
CA GLU A 225 5.28 22.53 -17.05
C GLU A 225 4.35 21.52 -16.37
N GLN A 226 3.34 22.02 -15.63
CA GLN A 226 2.45 21.25 -14.75
C GLN A 226 3.25 20.27 -13.88
N PRO A 227 4.18 20.77 -13.05
CA PRO A 227 5.11 19.91 -12.37
C PRO A 227 4.46 19.13 -11.23
N ALA A 228 5.05 17.98 -10.94
CA ALA A 228 4.76 17.23 -9.73
C ALA A 228 6.09 16.86 -9.04
N ILE A 229 6.04 16.75 -7.72
CA ILE A 229 7.19 16.34 -6.90
C ILE A 229 6.78 15.07 -6.16
N MET A 230 7.50 13.98 -6.34
CA MET A 230 7.22 12.71 -5.64
C MET A 230 8.31 12.42 -4.63
N LEU A 231 7.92 12.38 -3.36
CA LEU A 231 8.73 11.83 -2.29
C LEU A 231 8.48 10.33 -2.20
N SER A 232 9.54 9.54 -2.22
CA SER A 232 9.49 8.11 -1.90
C SER A 232 10.36 7.83 -0.69
N ILE A 233 9.83 7.06 0.26
CA ILE A 233 10.55 6.59 1.44
C ILE A 233 10.59 5.07 1.39
N SER A 234 11.79 4.52 1.40
CA SER A 234 12.03 3.08 1.49
C SER A 234 12.83 2.75 2.74
N GLY A 235 12.62 1.57 3.31
CA GLY A 235 13.41 1.08 4.44
C GLY A 235 12.99 -0.34 4.80
N PHE A 236 13.32 -0.75 6.03
CA PHE A 236 13.00 -2.06 6.56
C PHE A 236 12.07 -1.93 7.77
N ASP A 237 10.96 -2.65 7.75
CA ASP A 237 10.01 -2.67 8.86
C ASP A 237 10.48 -3.71 9.88
N GLU A 238 10.97 -3.23 11.02
CA GLU A 238 11.58 -4.08 12.05
C GLU A 238 10.61 -5.09 12.66
N ALA A 239 9.31 -4.77 12.69
CA ALA A 239 8.31 -5.64 13.31
C ALA A 239 8.00 -6.91 12.50
N ILE A 240 8.12 -6.82 11.16
CA ILE A 240 7.82 -7.93 10.25
C ILE A 240 9.01 -8.36 9.40
N SER A 241 10.18 -7.77 9.64
CA SER A 241 11.43 -8.03 8.94
C SER A 241 11.30 -8.01 7.41
N SER A 242 10.66 -6.97 6.87
CA SER A 242 10.33 -6.89 5.45
C SER A 242 10.62 -5.50 4.87
N PRO A 243 11.10 -5.40 3.60
CA PRO A 243 11.28 -4.13 2.95
C PRO A 243 9.93 -3.43 2.75
N VAL A 244 9.90 -2.14 3.09
CA VAL A 244 8.74 -1.27 2.96
C VAL A 244 9.07 -0.09 2.06
N ASN A 245 8.07 0.35 1.31
CA ASN A 245 8.15 1.54 0.47
C ASN A 245 6.80 2.24 0.46
N ASP A 246 6.79 3.55 0.70
CA ASP A 246 5.63 4.40 0.46
C ASP A 246 6.03 5.69 -0.26
N ARG A 247 5.05 6.34 -0.87
CA ARG A 247 5.27 7.57 -1.63
C ARG A 247 4.13 8.57 -1.47
N GLN A 248 4.47 9.85 -1.63
CA GLN A 248 3.54 10.97 -1.70
C GLN A 248 3.91 11.86 -2.88
N THR A 249 2.90 12.28 -3.65
CA THR A 249 3.07 13.25 -4.73
C THR A 249 2.50 14.59 -4.31
N TYR A 250 3.23 15.67 -4.58
CA TYR A 250 2.85 17.05 -4.35
C TYR A 250 2.77 17.75 -5.70
N ARG A 251 1.62 18.34 -6.00
CA ARG A 251 1.46 19.22 -7.15
C ARG A 251 1.56 20.67 -6.74
N ARG A 252 1.48 21.58 -7.71
CA ARG A 252 1.46 23.03 -7.47
C ARG A 252 0.48 23.45 -6.37
N GLU A 253 -0.73 22.88 -6.37
CA GLU A 253 -1.77 23.14 -5.38
C GLU A 253 -1.42 22.69 -3.96
N ASN A 254 -0.48 21.75 -3.82
CA ASN A 254 0.00 21.24 -2.54
C ASN A 254 1.32 21.90 -2.08
N ILE A 255 1.89 22.83 -2.86
CA ILE A 255 3.14 23.51 -2.52
C ILE A 255 2.82 24.91 -2.00
N ARG A 256 3.18 25.17 -0.74
CA ARG A 256 2.97 26.45 -0.05
C ARG A 256 4.28 27.23 0.06
N PHE A 257 4.39 28.30 -0.71
CA PHE A 257 5.52 29.23 -0.63
C PHE A 257 5.37 30.15 0.60
N GLY A 258 6.49 30.50 1.23
CA GLY A 258 6.52 31.40 2.38
C GLY A 258 5.88 30.83 3.66
N HIS A 259 5.76 29.51 3.75
CA HIS A 259 5.20 28.82 4.90
C HIS A 259 6.27 27.93 5.54
N VAL A 260 6.15 27.72 6.85
CA VAL A 260 6.90 26.71 7.60
C VAL A 260 5.93 25.75 8.26
N PHE A 261 6.38 24.53 8.52
CA PHE A 261 5.58 23.59 9.28
C PHE A 261 5.45 24.02 10.75
N VAL A 262 4.30 23.75 11.35
CA VAL A 262 4.11 23.88 12.81
C VAL A 262 4.96 22.82 13.51
N ASP A 263 5.46 23.09 14.71
CA ASP A 263 6.21 22.07 15.44
C ASP A 263 5.30 20.90 15.84
N VAL A 264 5.80 19.68 15.73
CA VAL A 264 5.08 18.45 16.07
C VAL A 264 5.78 17.68 17.19
N LEU A 265 6.97 18.10 17.59
CA LEU A 265 7.70 17.54 18.71
C LEU A 265 7.62 18.49 19.89
N ARG A 266 7.41 17.93 21.07
CA ARG A 266 7.41 18.70 22.31
C ARG A 266 8.17 17.95 23.39
N ASP A 267 9.11 18.63 24.03
CA ASP A 267 9.79 18.11 25.19
C ASP A 267 8.86 18.13 26.41
N LEU A 268 8.79 17.00 27.11
CA LEU A 268 8.03 16.83 28.34
C LEU A 268 8.93 16.95 29.59
N PRO A 269 8.38 17.29 30.77
CA PRO A 269 9.15 17.56 31.98
C PRO A 269 10.02 16.41 32.53
N ASP A 270 9.88 15.20 32.01
CA ASP A 270 10.60 13.98 32.39
C ASP A 270 11.66 13.54 31.36
N GLY A 271 11.95 14.39 30.36
CA GLY A 271 12.87 14.09 29.28
C GLY A 271 12.26 13.20 28.18
N MET A 272 10.96 12.93 28.23
CA MET A 272 10.26 12.32 27.11
C MET A 272 10.00 13.35 26.01
N VAL A 273 9.81 12.86 24.79
CA VAL A 273 9.42 13.66 23.64
C VAL A 273 8.04 13.20 23.19
N GLU A 274 7.09 14.13 23.18
CA GLU A 274 5.77 13.93 22.60
C GLU A 274 5.82 14.22 21.10
N LEU A 275 5.26 13.32 20.29
CA LEU A 275 5.03 13.52 18.87
C LEU A 275 3.53 13.63 18.61
N ASP A 276 3.06 14.82 18.24
CA ASP A 276 1.67 15.03 17.86
C ASP A 276 1.50 14.94 16.33
N LEU A 277 1.09 13.76 15.88
CA LEU A 277 0.82 13.51 14.46
C LEU A 277 -0.42 14.24 13.94
N THR A 278 -1.29 14.79 14.78
CA THR A 278 -2.47 15.53 14.32
C THR A 278 -2.10 16.84 13.61
N HIS A 279 -0.94 17.39 13.95
CA HIS A 279 -0.39 18.62 13.36
C HIS A 279 0.66 18.36 12.26
N ILE A 280 0.85 17.11 11.81
CA ILE A 280 1.87 16.78 10.80
C ILE A 280 1.68 17.51 9.46
N HIS A 281 0.44 17.89 9.14
CA HIS A 281 0.08 18.60 7.93
C HIS A 281 0.06 20.12 8.10
N ASP A 282 0.14 20.61 9.35
CA ASP A 282 -0.12 22.01 9.65
C ASP A 282 1.07 22.90 9.29
N THR A 283 0.75 24.04 8.69
CA THR A 283 1.73 25.03 8.25
C THR A 283 1.28 26.41 8.67
N ARG A 284 2.23 27.31 8.91
CA ARG A 284 1.97 28.73 9.17
C ARG A 284 2.83 29.61 8.27
N PRO A 285 2.38 30.84 7.96
CA PRO A 285 3.21 31.81 7.25
C PRO A 285 4.49 32.15 8.03
N VAL A 286 5.60 32.34 7.32
CA VAL A 286 6.87 32.81 7.90
C VAL A 286 6.66 34.25 8.38
N THR A 287 6.83 34.49 9.68
CA THR A 287 6.67 35.84 10.27
C THR A 287 8.00 36.30 10.88
N VAL A 288 8.80 37.04 10.08
CA VAL A 288 9.97 37.89 10.42
C VAL A 288 11.15 37.30 11.24
N LEU A 289 12.33 37.29 10.60
CA LEU A 289 13.76 37.28 11.04
C LEU A 289 14.25 36.34 12.17
N LYS A 290 13.50 36.09 13.24
CA LYS A 290 13.99 35.27 14.37
C LYS A 290 14.15 33.79 13.99
N GLU A 291 13.27 33.29 13.12
CA GLU A 291 13.23 31.89 12.67
C GLU A 291 14.24 31.56 11.58
N VAL A 292 14.68 32.56 10.80
CA VAL A 292 15.80 32.39 9.86
C VAL A 292 17.05 31.98 10.63
N ARG A 293 17.24 32.55 11.84
CA ARG A 293 18.38 32.26 12.71
C ARG A 293 18.33 30.87 13.34
N ASP A 294 17.15 30.35 13.68
CA ASP A 294 17.00 29.00 14.22
C ASP A 294 17.21 27.90 13.15
N LEU A 295 16.87 28.21 11.89
CA LEU A 295 17.14 27.34 10.74
C LEU A 295 18.65 27.32 10.37
N GLU A 296 19.35 28.44 10.52
CA GLU A 296 20.82 28.52 10.43
C GLU A 296 21.52 27.70 11.55
N ILE A 297 20.94 27.65 12.75
CA ILE A 297 21.47 26.80 13.84
C ILE A 297 21.30 25.31 13.50
N GLN A 298 20.15 24.88 12.96
CA GLN A 298 19.96 23.50 12.50
C GLN A 298 20.99 23.08 11.43
N GLU A 299 21.37 23.99 10.54
CA GLU A 299 22.43 23.76 9.56
C GLU A 299 23.78 23.45 10.22
N SER A 300 24.16 24.19 11.25
CA SER A 300 25.43 23.99 11.96
C SER A 300 25.51 22.61 12.65
N VAL A 301 24.40 22.14 13.19
CA VAL A 301 24.30 20.82 13.84
C VAL A 301 24.35 19.69 12.82
N VAL A 302 23.72 19.87 11.65
CA VAL A 302 23.73 18.86 10.57
C VAL A 302 25.10 18.76 9.89
N LYS A 303 25.84 19.87 9.73
CA LYS A 303 27.21 19.86 9.19
C LYS A 303 28.25 19.29 10.16
N ALA A 304 27.96 19.29 11.46
CA ALA A 304 28.85 18.76 12.51
C ALA A 304 28.63 17.27 12.81
N SER A 305 27.60 16.63 12.22
CA SER A 305 27.21 15.23 12.42
C SER A 305 27.42 14.40 11.16
#